data_AF-A0A7W0VSZ7-F1
#
_entry.id   AF-A0A7W0VSZ7-F1
#
_cell.length_a   1.000
_cell.length_b   1.000
_cell.length_c   1.000
_cell.angle_alpha   90.00
_cell.angle_beta   90.00
_cell.angle_gamma   90.00
#
_symmetry.space_group_name_H-M   'P 1'
#
loop_
_entity.id
_entity.type
_entity.pdbx_description
1 polymer ?
#
loop_
_entity_poly.entity_id
_entity_poly.type
_entity_poly.pdbx_seq_one_letter_code
_entity_poly.pdbx_strand_id
1 'polypeptide(L)'
;MPQACTEQYQPVCGCDGVTYGNACMAAAAGAAVSAEGECAVQCGGRAGDTCNDAQFCHFQRNAICGHADGQGVCETRPDFCTQQYAPVCGCDGVTYGNECTANSRGAGVLHDGACQPMP
;
A
#
# COMPACT_ATOMS: atom_id res chain seq x y z
N MET A 1 -17.90 -15.73 -22.38
CA MET A 1 -16.47 -15.98 -22.12
C MET A 1 -15.68 -15.55 -23.34
N PRO A 2 -14.65 -14.71 -23.20
CA PRO A 2 -13.86 -14.23 -24.33
C PRO A 2 -13.00 -15.35 -24.93
N GLN A 3 -12.88 -15.38 -26.25
CA GLN A 3 -12.14 -16.41 -27.01
C GLN A 3 -10.63 -16.06 -27.14
N ALA A 4 -10.29 -14.78 -27.06
CA ALA A 4 -8.93 -14.27 -27.05
C ALA A 4 -8.90 -12.95 -26.27
N CYS A 5 -7.78 -12.68 -25.61
CA CYS A 5 -7.52 -11.43 -24.92
C CYS A 5 -6.23 -10.81 -25.45
N THR A 6 -6.18 -9.47 -25.50
CA THR A 6 -4.94 -8.75 -25.79
C THR A 6 -4.01 -8.81 -24.58
N GLU A 7 -2.70 -8.63 -24.81
CA GLU A 7 -1.68 -8.51 -23.75
C GLU A 7 -1.56 -7.08 -23.20
N GLN A 8 -2.56 -6.24 -23.45
CA GLN A 8 -2.58 -4.90 -22.90
C GLN A 8 -2.71 -4.98 -21.36
N TYR A 9 -1.76 -4.37 -20.66
CA TYR A 9 -1.78 -4.30 -19.21
C TYR A 9 -2.64 -3.11 -18.74
N GLN A 10 -3.85 -3.44 -18.28
CA GLN A 10 -4.84 -2.57 -17.67
C GLN A 10 -5.42 -3.32 -16.47
N PRO A 11 -4.66 -3.45 -15.38
CA PRO A 11 -4.95 -4.44 -14.35
C PRO A 11 -6.32 -4.22 -13.72
N VAL A 12 -6.93 -5.31 -13.28
CA VAL A 12 -8.19 -5.32 -12.53
C VAL A 12 -8.09 -6.28 -11.35
N CYS A 13 -8.77 -5.96 -10.25
CA CYS A 13 -8.89 -6.85 -9.11
C CYS A 13 -10.17 -7.67 -9.23
N GLY A 14 -10.05 -9.00 -9.27
CA GLY A 14 -11.19 -9.90 -9.26
C GLY A 14 -11.86 -9.98 -7.88
N CYS A 15 -13.13 -10.35 -7.83
CA CYS A 15 -13.84 -10.66 -6.57
C CYS A 15 -13.27 -11.87 -5.83
N ASP A 16 -12.43 -12.65 -6.48
CA ASP A 16 -11.65 -13.76 -5.93
C ASP A 16 -10.31 -13.33 -5.32
N GLY A 17 -10.00 -12.02 -5.33
CA GLY A 17 -8.76 -11.45 -4.80
C GLY A 17 -7.55 -11.65 -5.71
N VAL A 18 -7.75 -12.04 -6.97
CA VAL A 18 -6.67 -12.20 -7.95
C VAL A 18 -6.55 -10.97 -8.83
N THR A 19 -5.33 -10.46 -8.98
CA THR A 19 -5.01 -9.42 -9.97
C THR A 19 -4.93 -10.06 -11.36
N TYR A 20 -5.73 -9.55 -12.29
CA TYR A 20 -5.67 -9.93 -13.70
C TYR A 20 -5.04 -8.80 -14.52
N GLY A 21 -4.25 -9.16 -15.54
CA GLY A 21 -3.59 -8.18 -16.40
C GLY A 21 -4.56 -7.26 -17.15
N ASN A 22 -5.79 -7.72 -17.39
CA ASN A 22 -6.91 -6.89 -17.84
C ASN A 22 -8.28 -7.54 -17.59
N ALA A 23 -9.35 -6.77 -17.79
CA ALA A 23 -10.74 -7.22 -17.64
C ALA A 23 -11.11 -8.41 -18.53
N CYS A 24 -10.52 -8.54 -19.72
CA CYS A 24 -10.73 -9.70 -20.59
C CYS A 24 -10.18 -10.98 -19.94
N MET A 25 -8.97 -10.92 -19.39
CA MET A 25 -8.34 -12.04 -18.70
C MET A 25 -9.14 -12.45 -17.45
N ALA A 26 -9.66 -11.50 -16.67
CA ALA A 26 -10.56 -11.79 -15.54
C ALA A 26 -11.83 -12.53 -16.00
N ALA A 27 -12.48 -12.04 -17.06
CA ALA A 27 -13.66 -12.68 -17.63
C ALA A 27 -13.36 -14.07 -18.24
N ALA A 28 -12.17 -14.28 -18.78
CA ALA A 28 -11.70 -15.59 -19.27
C ALA A 28 -11.54 -16.59 -18.12
N ALA A 29 -11.06 -16.14 -16.97
CA ALA A 29 -10.96 -16.92 -15.74
C ALA A 29 -12.30 -17.09 -15.00
N GLY A 30 -13.37 -16.44 -15.45
CA GLY A 30 -14.68 -16.48 -14.80
C GLY A 30 -14.77 -15.62 -13.54
N ALA A 31 -13.81 -14.72 -13.31
CA ALA A 31 -13.82 -13.79 -12.20
C ALA A 31 -14.56 -12.50 -12.58
N ALA A 32 -15.47 -12.06 -11.71
CA ALA A 32 -16.06 -10.73 -11.81
C ALA A 32 -15.05 -9.68 -11.32
N VAL A 33 -15.00 -8.53 -12.00
CA VAL A 33 -14.14 -7.41 -11.58
C VAL A 33 -14.76 -6.72 -10.37
N SER A 34 -13.99 -6.62 -9.29
CA SER A 34 -14.32 -5.91 -8.06
C SER A 34 -13.87 -4.45 -8.12
N ALA A 35 -12.67 -4.20 -8.67
CA ALA A 35 -12.10 -2.86 -8.81
C ALA A 35 -11.15 -2.75 -10.02
N GLU A 36 -10.98 -1.53 -10.52
CA GLU A 36 -9.92 -1.19 -11.47
C GLU A 36 -8.57 -1.12 -10.75
N GLY A 37 -7.48 -1.50 -11.42
CA GLY A 37 -6.15 -1.63 -10.82
C GLY A 37 -5.87 -3.02 -10.24
N GLU A 38 -4.67 -3.22 -9.73
CA GLU A 38 -4.29 -4.46 -9.05
C GLU A 38 -5.03 -4.62 -7.71
N CYS A 39 -5.18 -5.85 -7.23
CA CYS A 39 -5.73 -6.09 -5.89
C CYS A 39 -4.83 -5.49 -4.81
N ALA A 40 -5.45 -4.80 -3.85
CA ALA A 40 -4.75 -4.26 -2.69
C ALA A 40 -4.21 -5.38 -1.80
N VAL A 41 -2.90 -5.41 -1.58
CA VAL A 41 -2.26 -6.34 -0.66
C VAL A 41 -2.41 -5.79 0.75
N GLN A 42 -2.98 -6.59 1.66
CA GLN A 42 -3.09 -6.22 3.07
C GLN A 42 -1.76 -6.45 3.77
N CYS A 43 -1.37 -5.50 4.61
CA CYS A 43 -0.16 -5.54 5.42
C CYS A 43 -0.47 -5.14 6.87
N GLY A 44 0.48 -5.36 7.77
CA GLY A 44 0.33 -5.10 9.20
C GLY A 44 -0.44 -6.18 9.97
N GLY A 45 -0.90 -5.82 11.16
CA GLY A 45 -1.54 -6.72 12.11
C GLY A 45 -0.71 -7.99 12.35
N ARG A 46 -1.40 -9.14 12.36
CA ARG A 46 -0.76 -10.46 12.50
C ARG A 46 -0.04 -10.94 11.24
N ALA A 47 -0.36 -10.36 10.09
CA ALA A 47 0.29 -10.71 8.83
C ALA A 47 1.71 -10.11 8.76
N GLY A 48 1.97 -9.02 9.49
CA GLY A 48 3.25 -8.31 9.47
C GLY A 48 3.45 -7.54 8.16
N ASP A 49 4.70 -7.22 7.83
CA ASP A 49 5.01 -6.56 6.56
C ASP A 49 4.98 -7.57 5.41
N THR A 50 3.91 -7.52 4.63
CA THR A 50 3.68 -8.35 3.43
C THR A 50 3.99 -7.59 2.14
N CYS A 51 4.38 -6.31 2.26
CA CYS A 51 4.68 -5.48 1.12
C CYS A 51 6.04 -5.83 0.53
N ASN A 52 6.19 -5.62 -0.78
CA ASN A 52 7.49 -5.81 -1.44
C ASN A 52 8.43 -4.61 -1.23
N ASP A 53 9.68 -4.74 -1.68
CA ASP A 53 10.73 -3.71 -1.51
C ASP A 53 10.41 -2.36 -2.17
N ALA A 54 9.50 -2.32 -3.14
CA ALA A 54 9.04 -1.10 -3.81
C ALA A 54 7.74 -0.53 -3.20
N GLN A 55 7.25 -1.13 -2.11
CA GLN A 55 6.01 -0.74 -1.45
C GLN A 55 6.24 -0.43 0.03
N PHE A 56 5.32 0.34 0.61
CA PHE A 56 5.28 0.60 2.04
C PHE A 56 3.89 0.24 2.56
N CYS A 57 3.81 -0.12 3.84
CA CYS A 57 2.53 -0.40 4.47
C CYS A 57 1.85 0.92 4.85
N HIS A 58 0.85 1.31 4.09
CA HIS A 58 0.04 2.49 4.36
C HIS A 58 -1.06 2.15 5.37
N PHE A 59 -0.88 2.61 6.60
CA PHE A 59 -1.88 2.53 7.66
C PHE A 59 -2.79 3.75 7.61
N GLN A 60 -4.04 3.62 8.08
CA GLN A 60 -4.86 4.82 8.29
C GLN A 60 -4.19 5.75 9.30
N ARG A 61 -4.30 7.07 9.11
CA ARG A 61 -3.67 8.03 10.03
C ARG A 61 -4.20 7.86 11.46
N ASN A 62 -3.30 7.81 12.44
CA ASN A 62 -3.58 7.43 13.84
C ASN A 62 -3.97 5.95 14.05
N ALA A 63 -4.00 5.13 13.00
CA ALA A 63 -3.97 3.68 13.19
C ALA A 63 -2.58 3.33 13.69
N ILE A 64 -2.57 2.66 14.83
CA ILE A 64 -1.34 2.35 15.54
C ILE A 64 -0.65 1.21 14.77
N CYS A 65 0.24 1.55 13.86
CA CYS A 65 1.19 0.58 13.35
C CYS A 65 2.00 0.00 14.53
N GLY A 66 2.12 -1.33 14.57
CA GLY A 66 2.74 -2.03 15.70
C GLY A 66 1.83 -2.26 16.91
N HIS A 67 0.53 -1.94 16.86
CA HIS A 67 -0.46 -2.54 17.78
C HIS A 67 -1.15 -3.74 17.14
N ALA A 68 -1.71 -4.60 18.00
CA ALA A 68 -2.03 -6.00 17.74
C ALA A 68 -2.71 -6.31 16.38
N ASP A 69 -3.64 -5.47 15.92
CA ASP A 69 -4.40 -5.71 14.69
C ASP A 69 -4.42 -4.50 13.75
N GLY A 70 -3.44 -3.59 13.84
CA GLY A 70 -3.33 -2.45 12.93
C GLY A 70 -3.09 -2.92 11.50
N GLN A 71 -4.13 -2.98 10.67
CA GLN A 71 -4.05 -3.36 9.26
C GLN A 71 -3.85 -2.11 8.39
N GLY A 72 -3.02 -2.28 7.36
CA GLY A 72 -2.79 -1.31 6.30
C GLY A 72 -2.90 -1.98 4.94
N VAL A 73 -2.70 -1.17 3.91
CA VAL A 73 -2.61 -1.64 2.52
C VAL A 73 -1.23 -1.30 1.97
N CYS A 74 -0.68 -2.20 1.16
CA CYS A 74 0.58 -1.92 0.47
C CYS A 74 0.32 -0.88 -0.62
N GLU A 75 1.06 0.21 -0.54
CA GLU A 75 1.05 1.27 -1.53
C GLU A 75 2.45 1.45 -2.11
N THR A 76 2.54 1.92 -3.36
CA THR A 76 3.82 2.11 -4.03
C THR A 76 4.62 3.24 -3.39
N ARG A 77 5.91 3.01 -3.22
CA ARG A 77 6.82 4.05 -2.72
C ARG A 77 6.92 5.17 -3.77
N PRO A 78 6.76 6.44 -3.38
CA PRO A 78 6.98 7.55 -4.30
C PRO A 78 8.46 7.72 -4.61
N ASP A 79 8.81 7.82 -5.89
CA ASP A 79 10.18 8.06 -6.37
C ASP A 79 10.65 9.50 -6.12
N PHE A 80 9.71 10.45 -6.14
CA PHE A 80 10.01 11.88 -6.05
C PHE A 80 9.19 12.52 -4.94
N CYS A 81 9.88 13.20 -4.03
CA CYS A 81 9.27 13.94 -2.93
C CYS A 81 9.57 15.42 -3.01
N THR A 82 8.58 16.22 -2.63
CA THR A 82 8.79 17.66 -2.42
C THR A 82 9.66 17.89 -1.18
N GLN A 83 10.33 19.04 -1.14
CA GLN A 83 11.10 19.46 0.03
C GLN A 83 10.25 20.24 1.05
N GLN A 84 8.92 20.11 0.98
CA GLN A 84 8.03 20.76 1.95
C GLN A 84 8.24 20.12 3.31
N TYR A 85 8.56 20.93 4.32
CA TYR A 85 8.70 20.45 5.68
C TYR A 85 7.32 20.36 6.36
N ALA A 86 6.91 19.13 6.66
CA ALA A 86 5.66 18.78 7.33
C ALA A 86 5.90 17.47 8.11
N PRO A 87 6.63 17.52 9.25
CA PRO A 87 7.25 16.35 9.85
C PRO A 87 6.23 15.31 10.30
N VAL A 88 6.61 14.05 10.22
CA VAL A 88 5.80 12.90 10.64
C VAL A 88 6.66 11.91 11.41
N CYS A 89 6.03 11.15 12.30
CA CYS A 89 6.65 10.03 12.99
C CYS A 89 6.32 8.75 12.23
N GLY A 90 7.35 8.03 11.78
CA GLY A 90 7.19 6.76 11.11
C GLY A 90 6.88 5.63 12.09
N CYS A 91 6.33 4.54 11.56
CA CYS A 91 6.09 3.30 12.29
C CYS A 91 7.37 2.60 12.78
N ASP A 92 8.51 2.99 12.23
CA ASP A 92 9.86 2.59 12.62
C ASP A 92 10.44 3.46 13.76
N GLY A 93 9.67 4.44 14.26
CA GLY A 93 10.12 5.38 15.30
C GLY A 93 11.06 6.47 14.78
N VAL A 94 11.23 6.60 13.46
CA VAL A 94 12.08 7.62 12.85
C VAL A 94 11.23 8.84 12.49
N THR A 95 11.75 10.04 12.79
CA THR A 95 11.12 11.28 12.32
C THR A 95 11.54 11.59 10.89
N TYR A 96 10.55 11.80 10.03
CA TYR A 96 10.75 12.17 8.63
C TYR A 96 10.36 13.62 8.41
N GLY A 97 11.01 14.27 7.43
CA GLY A 97 10.76 15.68 7.10
C GLY A 97 9.37 15.91 6.53
N ASN A 98 8.82 14.90 5.84
CA ASN A 98 7.41 14.81 5.44
C ASN A 98 6.97 13.36 5.18
N GLU A 99 5.66 13.19 5.03
CA GLU A 99 5.01 11.90 4.70
C GLU A 99 5.60 11.24 3.45
N CYS A 100 5.82 11.99 2.37
CA CYS A 100 6.43 11.44 1.16
C CYS A 100 7.81 10.83 1.45
N THR A 101 8.66 11.53 2.21
CA THR A 101 9.99 11.02 2.55
C THR A 101 9.94 9.78 3.44
N ALA A 102 8.93 9.65 4.31
CA ALA A 102 8.69 8.44 5.09
C ALA A 102 8.31 7.27 4.16
N ASN A 103 7.28 7.48 3.34
CA ASN A 103 6.74 6.48 2.43
C ASN A 103 7.80 6.02 1.41
N SER A 104 8.60 6.95 0.86
CA SER A 104 9.70 6.62 -0.07
C SER A 104 10.74 5.67 0.52
N ARG A 105 10.88 5.68 1.86
CA ARG A 105 11.81 4.82 2.60
C ARG A 105 11.16 3.54 3.11
N GLY A 106 9.91 3.28 2.74
CA GLY A 106 9.18 2.09 3.19
C GLY A 106 8.47 2.25 4.52
N ALA A 107 8.55 3.42 5.16
CA ALA A 107 7.95 3.65 6.46
C ALA A 107 6.53 4.19 6.31
N GLY A 108 5.55 3.47 6.89
CA GLY A 108 4.22 4.03 7.11
C GLY A 108 4.24 5.14 8.15
N VAL A 109 3.26 6.04 8.10
CA VAL A 109 3.12 7.14 9.07
C VAL A 109 2.30 6.68 10.28
N LEU A 110 2.88 6.81 11.47
CA LEU A 110 2.18 6.58 12.74
C LEU A 110 1.29 7.77 13.10
N HIS A 111 1.88 8.96 13.13
CA HIS A 111 1.17 10.21 13.43
C HIS A 111 1.87 11.42 12.81
N ASP A 112 1.12 12.52 12.70
CA ASP A 112 1.66 13.82 12.30
C ASP A 112 2.56 14.39 13.40
N GLY A 113 3.61 15.12 13.01
CA GLY A 113 4.62 15.67 13.91
C GLY A 113 5.80 14.73 14.15
N ALA A 114 6.89 15.26 14.69
CA ALA A 114 8.08 14.48 15.02
C ALA A 114 7.80 13.44 16.12
N CYS A 115 8.53 12.32 16.09
CA CYS A 115 8.48 11.33 17.16
C CYS A 115 8.89 11.99 18.49
N GLN A 116 8.15 11.66 19.55
CA GLN A 116 8.50 12.13 20.88
C GLN A 116 9.69 11.31 21.41
N PRO A 117 10.77 11.94 21.93
CA PRO A 117 11.74 11.20 22.71
C PRO A 117 11.02 10.63 23.93
N MET A 118 11.16 9.32 24.17
CA MET A 118 10.63 8.73 25.40
C MET A 118 11.34 9.39 26.60
N PRO A 119 10.60 9.87 27.62
CA PRO A 119 11.19 10.44 28.83
C PRO A 119 11.94 9.39 29.68
#